data_AF-X0UNI9-F1
#
_entry.id   AF-X0UNI9-F1
#
_cell.length_a   1.000
_cell.length_b   1.000
_cell.length_c   1.000
_cell.angle_alpha   90.00
_cell.angle_beta   90.00
_cell.angle_gamma   90.00
#
_symmetry.space_group_name_H-M   'P 1'
#
loop_
_entity.id
_entity.type
_entity.pdbx_description
1 polymer ?
#
loop_
_entity_poly.entity_id
_entity_poly.type
_entity_poly.pdbx_seq_one_letter_code
_entity_poly.pdbx_strand_id
1 'polypeptide(L)' 'MKIPEFSVNRKVTTAMLAMILVVLGSLAFTRLGLDFFPDIEFPTVSVITIYRGAAP' A
#
# COMPACT_ATOMS: atom_id res chain seq x y z
N MET A 1 34.89 10.33 -7.07
CA MET A 1 33.55 9.71 -6.95
C MET A 1 33.34 8.80 -8.17
N LYS A 2 33.26 7.48 -8.00
CA LYS A 2 33.29 6.51 -9.12
C LYS A 2 31.92 6.02 -9.61
N ILE A 3 30.84 6.35 -8.91
CA ILE A 3 29.47 5.90 -9.24
C ILE A 3 28.97 6.46 -10.59
N PRO A 4 29.17 7.75 -10.90
CA PRO A 4 28.78 8.30 -12.21
C PRO A 4 29.62 7.69 -13.34
N GLU A 5 30.92 7.54 -13.13
CA GLU A 5 31.87 7.02 -14.13
C GLU A 5 31.58 5.55 -14.51
N PHE A 6 31.17 4.73 -13.53
CA PHE A 6 30.74 3.35 -13.75
C PHE A 6 29.41 3.27 -14.51
N SER A 7 28.43 4.10 -14.13
CA SER A 7 27.11 4.14 -14.77
C SER A 7 27.19 4.62 -16.23
N VAL A 8 28.11 5.54 -16.54
CA VAL A 8 28.32 6.07 -17.90
C VAL A 8 29.11 5.08 -18.79
N ASN A 9 29.99 4.26 -18.23
CA ASN A 9 30.72 3.24 -19.00
C ASN A 9 29.83 2.04 -19.39
N ARG A 10 28.83 1.69 -18.58
CA ARG A 10 27.90 0.57 -18.83
C ARG A 10 26.48 1.03 -19.12
N LYS A 11 26.33 1.97 -20.06
CA LYS A 11 25.06 2.63 -20.44
C LYS A 11 23.91 1.63 -20.66
N VAL A 12 24.19 0.52 -21.34
CA VAL A 12 23.18 -0.52 -21.65
C VAL A 12 22.69 -1.20 -20.37
N THR A 13 23.59 -1.63 -19.48
CA THR A 13 23.21 -2.29 -18.22
C THR A 13 22.42 -1.35 -17.31
N THR A 14 22.83 -0.08 -17.21
CA THR A 14 22.11 0.93 -16.43
C THR A 14 20.72 1.21 -17.00
N ALA A 15 20.59 1.28 -18.34
CA ALA A 15 19.29 1.46 -18.99
C ALA A 15 18.37 0.24 -18.81
N MET A 16 18.91 -0.99 -18.91
CA MET A 16 18.13 -2.22 -18.65
C MET A 16 17.60 -2.24 -17.21
N LEU A 17 18.44 -1.93 -16.22
CA LEU A 17 18.02 -1.86 -14.81
C LEU A 17 16.95 -0.79 -14.59
N ALA A 18 17.11 0.39 -15.18
CA ALA A 18 16.10 1.44 -15.12
C ALA A 18 14.78 0.99 -15.75
N MET A 19 14.84 0.32 -16.90
CA MET A 19 13.65 -0.20 -17.59
C MET A 19 12.93 -1.28 -16.77
N ILE A 20 13.68 -2.18 -16.12
CA ILE A 20 13.11 -3.18 -15.20
C ILE A 20 12.36 -2.49 -14.06
N LEU A 21 12.97 -1.47 -13.43
CA LEU A 21 12.33 -0.72 -12.34
C LEU A 21 11.05 -0.01 -12.81
N VAL A 22 11.05 0.56 -14.01
CA VAL A 22 9.86 1.20 -14.59
C VAL A 22 8.73 0.20 -14.82
N VAL A 23 9.04 -0.98 -15.38
CA VAL A 23 8.04 -2.03 -15.65
C VAL A 23 7.49 -2.60 -14.35
N LEU A 24 8.34 -2.89 -13.38
CA LEU A 24 7.90 -3.37 -12.06
C LEU A 24 7.09 -2.31 -11.32
N GLY A 25 7.51 -1.05 -11.40
CA GLY A 25 6.78 0.07 -10.80
C GLY A 25 5.40 0.27 -11.41
N SER A 26 5.27 0.19 -12.73
CA SER A 26 3.96 0.32 -13.41
C SER A 26 3.03 -0.85 -13.10
N LEU A 27 3.56 -2.07 -13.04
CA LEU A 27 2.82 -3.25 -12.60
C LEU A 27 2.35 -3.13 -11.14
N ALA A 28 3.22 -2.67 -10.24
CA ALA A 28 2.86 -2.45 -8.84
C ALA A 28 1.80 -1.35 -8.69
N PHE A 29 1.93 -0.26 -9.43
CA PHE A 29 0.98 0.85 -9.42
C PHE A 29 -0.42 0.42 -9.90
N THR A 30 -0.48 -0.37 -10.97
CA THR A 30 -1.77 -0.86 -11.51
C THR A 30 -2.42 -1.94 -10.66
N ARG A 31 -1.64 -2.68 -9.88
CA ARG A 31 -2.14 -3.73 -8.96
C ARG A 31 -2.43 -3.23 -7.55
N LEU A 32 -2.21 -1.95 -7.28
CA LEU A 32 -2.51 -1.38 -5.97
C LEU A 32 -4.02 -1.43 -5.77
N GLY A 33 -4.47 -2.26 -4.83
CA GLY A 33 -5.87 -2.36 -4.45
C GLY A 33 -6.33 -1.02 -3.86
N LEU A 34 -7.22 -0.35 -4.56
CA LEU A 34 -7.89 0.85 -4.05
C LEU A 34 -9.19 0.39 -3.39
N ASP A 35 -9.16 0.29 -2.06
CA ASP A 35 -10.38 0.10 -1.30
C ASP A 35 -11.12 1.43 -1.21
N PHE A 36 -12.14 1.59 -2.06
CA PHE A 36 -12.99 2.78 -2.08
C PHE A 36 -13.82 2.94 -0.79
N PHE A 37 -14.10 1.82 -0.12
CA PHE A 37 -14.70 1.76 1.20
C PHE A 37 -13.81 0.87 2.07
N PRO A 38 -12.77 1.42 2.72
CA PRO A 38 -12.06 0.68 3.74
C PRO A 38 -13.07 0.27 4.82
N ASP A 39 -12.96 -0.93 5.37
CA ASP A 39 -13.82 -1.37 6.48
C ASP A 39 -13.59 -0.47 7.69
N ILE A 40 -14.44 0.55 7.84
CA ILE A 40 -14.42 1.45 8.98
C ILE A 40 -15.21 0.78 10.10
N GLU A 41 -14.53 -0.03 10.90
CA GLU A 41 -15.07 -0.49 12.18
C GLU A 41 -15.11 0.69 13.15
N PHE A 42 -16.24 1.40 13.20
CA PHE A 42 -16.46 2.37 14.26
C PHE A 42 -16.55 1.61 15.58
N PRO A 43 -15.69 1.91 16.59
CA PRO A 43 -15.68 1.19 17.85
C PRO A 43 -16.92 1.56 18.68
N THR A 44 -18.04 0.92 18.38
CA THR A 44 -19.30 1.10 19.11
C THR A 44 -19.42 0.04 20.19
N VAL A 45 -19.38 0.48 21.45
CA VAL A 45 -19.69 -0.38 22.60
C VAL A 45 -21.17 -0.21 22.93
N SER A 46 -21.96 -1.26 22.74
CA SER A 46 -23.37 -1.28 23.16
C SER A 46 -23.47 -1.89 24.57
N VAL A 47 -23.93 -1.09 25.53
CA VAL A 47 -24.19 -1.55 26.90
C VAL A 47 -25.68 -1.86 27.02
N ILE A 48 -26.03 -3.14 27.14
CA ILE A 48 -27.40 -3.59 27.36
C ILE A 48 -27.54 -3.95 28.84
N THR A 49 -28.20 -3.09 29.61
CA THR A 49 -28.53 -3.39 31.01
C THR A 49 -29.96 -3.94 31.08
N ILE A 50 -30.08 -5.22 31.39
CA ILE A 50 -31.37 -5.89 31.55
C ILE A 50 -31.68 -5.95 33.04
N TYR A 51 -32.59 -5.12 33.52
CA TYR A 51 -33.09 -5.20 34.89
C TYR A 51 -34.33 -6.11 34.94
N ARG A 52 -34.13 -7.39 35.26
CA ARG A 52 -35.21 -8.36 35.43
C ARG A 52 -35.97 -8.05 36.72
N GLY A 53 -37.19 -7.52 36.59
CA GLY A 53 -38.11 -7.30 37.72
C GLY A 53 -38.52 -5.85 38.00
N ALA A 54 -38.08 -4.86 37.21
CA ALA A 54 -38.76 -3.56 37.21
C ALA A 54 -40.00 -3.66 36.34
N ALA A 55 -41.16 -3.36 36.92
CA ALA A 55 -42.31 -2.92 36.13
C ALA A 55 -41.94 -1.61 35.40
N PRO A 56 -42.50 -1.35 34.20
CA PRO A 56 -42.06 -0.28 33.29
C PRO A 56 -42.05 1.12 33.92
#